data_AF-A0A7Y0HR16-F1
#
_entry.id   AF-A0A7Y0HR16-F1
#
_cell.length_a   1.000
_cell.length_b   1.000
_cell.length_c   1.000
_cell.angle_alpha   90.00
_cell.angle_beta   90.00
_cell.angle_gamma   90.00
#
_symmetry.space_group_name_H-M   'P 1'
#
loop_
_entity.id
_entity.type
_entity.pdbx_description
1 polymer ?
#
loop_
_entity_poly.entity_id
_entity_poly.type
_entity_poly.pdbx_seq_one_letter_code
_entity_poly.pdbx_strand_id
1 'polypeptide(L)' 'MDEFKLEDIKDIHVGDIPAAKKGIIDSLNGKDLLKEEVPVEHMSSYKQGHQIGTEIENLLKGDQRDY' A
#
# COMPACT_ATOMS: atom_id res chain seq x y z
N MET A 1 -23.90 -2.01 -13.51
CA MET A 1 -22.59 -1.82 -12.84
C MET A 1 -21.58 -1.78 -13.95
N ASP A 2 -20.82 -0.70 -14.06
CA ASP A 2 -19.70 -0.66 -15.01
C ASP A 2 -18.65 -1.68 -14.55
N GLU A 3 -18.18 -2.49 -15.50
CA GLU A 3 -17.17 -3.51 -15.26
C GLU A 3 -15.83 -2.82 -15.05
N PHE A 4 -15.21 -3.04 -13.88
CA PHE A 4 -13.87 -2.53 -13.59
C PHE A 4 -12.88 -3.06 -14.63
N LYS A 5 -12.17 -2.17 -15.31
CA LYS A 5 -11.12 -2.56 -16.26
C LYS A 5 -9.76 -2.33 -15.65
N LEU A 6 -8.80 -3.21 -16.00
CA LEU A 6 -7.41 -3.02 -15.57
C LEU A 6 -6.84 -1.68 -16.06
N GLU A 7 -7.35 -1.18 -17.19
CA GLU A 7 -6.99 0.15 -17.71
C GLU A 7 -7.40 1.33 -16.79
N ASP A 8 -8.32 1.11 -15.84
CA ASP A 8 -8.73 2.10 -14.85
C ASP A 8 -7.72 2.22 -13.69
N ILE A 9 -6.78 1.27 -13.60
CA ILE A 9 -5.71 1.30 -12.60
C ILE A 9 -4.69 2.36 -13.01
N LYS A 10 -4.58 3.43 -12.24
CA LYS A 10 -3.47 4.38 -12.37
C LYS A 10 -2.15 3.64 -12.14
N ASP A 11 -1.18 3.83 -13.03
CA ASP A 11 0.17 3.31 -12.84
C ASP A 11 0.75 3.83 -11.51
N ILE A 12 0.98 2.92 -10.56
CA ILE A 12 1.63 3.22 -9.29
C ILE A 12 3.11 2.87 -9.42
N HIS A 13 3.96 3.89 -9.44
CA HIS A 13 5.41 3.70 -9.50
C HIS A 13 6.02 3.77 -8.09
N VAL A 14 6.57 2.64 -7.63
CA VAL A 14 7.13 2.48 -6.27
C VAL A 14 8.64 2.24 -6.22
N GLY A 15 9.35 2.25 -7.36
CA GLY A 15 10.78 1.94 -7.41
C GLY A 15 11.06 0.46 -7.11
N ASP A 16 11.52 0.13 -5.89
CA ASP A 16 11.77 -1.24 -5.43
C ASP A 16 10.47 -1.95 -4.98
N ILE A 17 10.03 -2.91 -5.79
CA ILE A 17 8.78 -3.66 -5.55
C ILE A 17 8.84 -4.48 -4.23
N PRO A 18 9.92 -5.23 -3.92
CA PRO A 18 10.01 -5.96 -2.65
C PRO A 18 9.83 -5.07 -1.41
N ALA A 19 10.49 -3.92 -1.35
CA ALA A 19 10.36 -2.99 -0.24
C ALA A 19 8.95 -2.38 -0.15
N ALA A 20 8.37 -1.99 -1.29
CA ALA A 20 7.00 -1.49 -1.34
C ALA A 20 5.99 -2.53 -0.84
N LYS A 21 6.16 -3.80 -1.24
CA LYS A 21 5.32 -4.91 -0.75
C LYS A 21 5.40 -5.04 0.78
N LYS A 22 6.60 -4.95 1.37
CA LYS A 22 6.77 -4.99 2.83
C LYS A 22 6.01 -3.83 3.50
N GLY A 23 6.09 -2.62 2.93
CA GLY A 23 5.35 -1.46 3.42
C GLY A 23 3.84 -1.64 3.39
N ILE A 24 3.28 -2.18 2.28
CA ILE A 24 1.85 -2.48 2.18
C ILE A 24 1.41 -3.46 3.28
N ILE A 25 2.18 -4.54 3.47
CA ILE A 25 1.87 -5.58 4.47
C ILE A 25 1.90 -5.00 5.88
N ASP A 26 2.96 -4.27 6.24
CA ASP A 26 3.10 -3.67 7.57
C ASP A 26 1.98 -2.67 7.87
N SER A 27 1.62 -1.85 6.88
CA SER A 27 0.51 -0.90 6.96
C SER A 27 -0.84 -1.59 7.21
N LEU A 28 -1.17 -2.63 6.44
CA LEU A 28 -2.41 -3.39 6.60
C LEU A 28 -2.46 -4.22 7.90
N ASN A 29 -1.30 -4.61 8.43
CA ASN A 29 -1.21 -5.29 9.73
C ASN A 29 -1.22 -4.32 10.93
N GLY A 30 -1.08 -3.01 10.69
CA GLY A 30 -0.93 -1.99 11.73
C GLY A 30 0.36 -2.13 12.55
N LYS A 31 1.39 -2.80 12.01
CA LYS A 31 2.67 -3.08 12.69
C LYS A 31 3.83 -3.04 11.69
N ASP A 32 4.88 -2.29 12.02
CA ASP A 32 6.13 -2.19 11.24
C ASP A 32 7.06 -3.40 11.50
N LEU A 33 6.65 -4.63 11.14
CA LEU A 33 7.43 -5.84 11.41
C LEU A 33 8.53 -6.09 10.36
N LEU A 34 8.29 -5.73 9.10
CA LEU A 34 9.16 -6.02 7.97
C LEU A 34 10.11 -4.86 7.65
N LYS A 35 9.88 -3.68 8.25
CA LYS A 35 10.68 -2.47 8.10
C LYS A 35 12.17 -2.66 8.37
N GLU A 36 12.54 -3.44 9.39
CA GLU A 36 13.94 -3.67 9.76
C GLU A 36 14.70 -4.50 8.71
N GLU A 37 13.96 -5.26 7.89
CA GLU A 37 14.52 -6.04 6.79
C GLU A 37 14.64 -5.27 5.47
N VAL A 38 14.35 -3.96 5.47
CA VAL A 38 14.42 -3.10 4.28
C VAL A 38 15.75 -2.34 4.30
N PRO A 39 16.62 -2.54 3.29
CA PRO A 39 17.82 -1.73 3.13
C PRO A 39 17.50 -0.24 3.06
N VAL A 40 18.38 0.59 3.59
CA VAL A 40 18.16 2.05 3.66
C VAL A 40 17.96 2.64 2.26
N GLU A 41 18.64 2.13 1.23
CA GLU A 41 18.46 2.57 -0.16
C GLU A 41 17.04 2.33 -0.73
N HIS A 42 16.27 1.40 -0.15
CA HIS A 42 14.91 1.05 -0.59
C HIS A 42 13.82 1.55 0.36
N MET A 43 14.19 2.34 1.37
CA MET A 43 13.25 2.83 2.38
C MET A 43 12.22 3.81 1.79
N SER A 44 12.54 4.50 0.70
CA SER A 44 11.57 5.32 -0.06
C SER A 44 10.42 4.46 -0.60
N SER A 45 10.76 3.33 -1.23
CA SER A 45 9.80 2.36 -1.76
C SER A 45 8.94 1.73 -0.68
N TYR A 46 9.54 1.37 0.48
CA TYR A 46 8.78 0.93 1.66
C TYR A 46 7.74 1.97 2.09
N LYS A 47 8.12 3.24 2.21
CA LYS A 47 7.20 4.32 2.63
C LYS A 47 6.05 4.49 1.65
N GLN A 48 6.33 4.43 0.34
CA GLN A 48 5.28 4.48 -0.68
C GLN A 48 4.32 3.29 -0.56
N GLY A 49 4.86 2.08 -0.37
CA GLY A 49 4.06 0.89 -0.08
C GLY A 49 3.18 1.05 1.15
N HIS A 50 3.73 1.58 2.24
CA HIS A 50 2.97 1.81 3.46
C HIS A 50 1.81 2.80 3.26
N GLN A 51 2.03 3.88 2.50
CA GLN A 51 0.98 4.83 2.14
C GLN A 51 -0.13 4.15 1.33
N ILE A 52 0.22 3.34 0.33
CA ILE A 52 -0.76 2.56 -0.46
C ILE A 52 -1.59 1.64 0.45
N GLY A 53 -0.94 0.92 1.37
CA GLY A 53 -1.65 0.07 2.34
C GLY A 53 -2.66 0.85 3.19
N THR A 54 -2.30 2.07 3.61
CA THR A 54 -3.19 2.95 4.38
C THR A 54 -4.36 3.45 3.54
N GLU A 55 -4.12 3.80 2.28
CA GLU A 55 -5.18 4.19 1.33
C GLU A 55 -6.15 3.04 1.08
N ILE A 56 -5.65 1.81 0.90
CA ILE A 56 -6.48 0.60 0.78
C ILE A 56 -7.33 0.42 2.04
N GLU A 57 -6.72 0.49 3.22
CA GLU A 57 -7.45 0.33 4.48
C GLU A 57 -8.54 1.41 4.64
N ASN A 58 -8.22 2.66 4.29
CA ASN A 58 -9.17 3.78 4.34
C ASN A 58 -10.32 3.64 3.34
N LEU A 59 -10.07 3.09 2.15
CA LEU A 59 -11.12 2.78 1.17
C LEU A 59 -12.02 1.67 1.69
N LEU A 60 -11.45 0.61 2.26
CA LEU A 60 -12.21 -0.51 2.82
C LEU A 60 -13.04 -0.10 4.06
N LYS A 61 -12.49 0.79 4.91
CA LYS A 61 -13.22 1.40 6.04
C LYS A 61 -14.17 2.51 5.59
N GLY A 62 -13.94 3.07 4.40
CA GLY A 62 -14.66 4.20 3.81
C GLY A 62 -16.07 3.89 3.33
N ASP A 63 -16.46 2.61 3.33
CA ASP A 63 -17.84 2.14 3.12
C ASP A 63 -18.62 1.95 4.43
N GLN A 64 -18.02 2.28 5.59
CA GLN A 64 -18.66 2.16 6.92
C GLN A 64 -19.05 3.51 7.56
N ARG A 65 -18.96 4.62 6.83
CA ARG A 65 -19.33 5.95 7.38
C ARG A 65 -20.80 6.34 7.18
N ASP A 66 -21.61 5.45 6.59
CA ASP A 66 -23.03 5.69 6.23
C ASP A 66 -24.06 4.89 7.06
N TYR A 67 -23.75 4.49 8.29
CA TYR A 67 -24.75 3.93 9.22
C TYR A 67 -24.66 4.49 10.64
#